data_AF-A0A933CGB5-F1
#
_entry.id   AF-A0A933CGB5-F1
#
_cell.length_a   1.000
_cell.length_b   1.000
_cell.length_c   1.000
_cell.angle_alpha   90.00
_cell.angle_beta   90.00
_cell.angle_gamma   90.00
#
_symmetry.space_group_name_H-M   'P 1'
#
loop_
_entity.id
_entity.type
_entity.pdbx_description
1 polymer ?
#
loop_
_entity_poly.entity_id
_entity_poly.type
_entity_poly.pdbx_seq_one_letter_code
_entity_poly.pdbx_strand_id
1 'polypeptide(L)'
;MLAFLLGIVKLFVSALAAVVVVFVTYKVFIKANTDFDEELELKRGNVAVGLLVTALLLGSANIIQNALTPLTHLLLFSLQSEGAGPSRGKLALYAAAHLSMAFLMAVVAMSFSLRVFGRLTRSYMKAGKELE
;
A
#
# COMPACT_ATOMS: atom_id res chain seq x y z
N MET A 1 -31.59 -5.43 1.88
CA MET A 1 -30.87 -6.41 2.73
C MET A 1 -29.52 -6.82 2.13
N LEU A 2 -29.45 -7.25 0.86
CA LEU A 2 -28.19 -7.70 0.23
C LEU A 2 -27.07 -6.64 0.21
N ALA A 3 -27.40 -5.38 -0.11
CA ALA A 3 -26.45 -4.27 -0.14
C ALA A 3 -25.81 -3.96 1.24
N PHE A 4 -26.56 -4.17 2.32
CA PHE A 4 -26.06 -3.99 3.68
C PHE A 4 -25.05 -5.08 4.05
N LEU A 5 -25.37 -6.34 3.73
CA LEU A 5 -24.45 -7.48 3.94
C LEU A 5 -23.15 -7.30 3.15
N LEU A 6 -23.26 -6.82 1.91
CA LEU A 6 -22.11 -6.47 1.06
C LEU A 6 -21.26 -5.35 1.66
N GLY A 7 -21.87 -4.32 2.25
CA GLY A 7 -21.17 -3.26 2.96
C GLY A 7 -20.30 -3.81 4.10
N ILE A 8 -20.83 -4.77 4.87
CA ILE A 8 -20.10 -5.43 5.96
C ILE A 8 -18.90 -6.22 5.41
N VAL A 9 -19.11 -7.03 4.37
CA VAL A 9 -18.03 -7.81 3.74
C VAL A 9 -16.95 -6.88 3.18
N LYS A 10 -17.36 -5.81 2.49
CA LYS A 10 -16.44 -4.79 1.96
C LYS A 10 -15.60 -4.17 3.09
N LEU A 11 -16.22 -3.82 4.21
CA LEU A 11 -15.52 -3.23 5.35
C LEU A 11 -14.46 -4.20 5.89
N PHE A 12 -14.82 -5.47 6.09
CA PHE A 12 -13.88 -6.49 6.57
C PHE A 12 -12.70 -6.70 5.61
N VAL A 13 -12.96 -6.85 4.31
CA VAL A 13 -11.92 -7.03 3.28
C VAL A 13 -11.00 -5.80 3.23
N SER A 14 -11.58 -4.60 3.30
CA SER A 14 -10.82 -3.35 3.25
C SER A 14 -9.96 -3.15 4.48
N ALA A 15 -10.50 -3.44 5.67
CA ALA A 15 -9.77 -3.36 6.93
C ALA A 15 -8.61 -4.36 6.97
N LEU A 16 -8.86 -5.61 6.56
CA LEU A 16 -7.81 -6.63 6.52
C LEU A 16 -6.70 -6.25 5.53
N ALA A 17 -7.06 -5.80 4.33
CA ALA A 17 -6.09 -5.33 3.34
C ALA A 17 -5.26 -4.15 3.86
N ALA A 18 -5.90 -3.21 4.57
CA ALA A 18 -5.21 -2.08 5.17
C ALA A 18 -4.14 -2.51 6.18
N VAL A 19 -4.49 -3.42 7.09
CA VAL A 19 -3.55 -3.97 8.08
C VAL A 19 -2.36 -4.64 7.40
N VAL A 20 -2.62 -5.50 6.40
CA VAL A 20 -1.57 -6.22 5.67
C VAL A 20 -0.61 -5.26 4.99
N VAL A 21 -1.12 -4.25 4.29
CA VAL A 21 -0.25 -3.33 3.56
C VAL A 21 0.53 -2.42 4.50
N VAL A 22 -0.08 -1.89 5.57
CA VAL A 22 0.65 -1.10 6.58
C VAL A 22 1.81 -1.91 7.15
N PHE A 23 1.56 -3.18 7.51
CA PHE A 23 2.59 -4.08 8.02
C PHE A 23 3.72 -4.32 7.01
N VAL A 24 3.38 -4.64 5.76
CA VAL A 24 4.37 -4.90 4.70
C VAL A 24 5.18 -3.64 4.40
N THR A 25 4.54 -2.48 4.26
CA THR A 25 5.23 -1.20 4.04
C THR A 25 6.24 -0.93 5.14
N TYR A 26 5.82 -1.04 6.41
CA TYR A 26 6.69 -0.80 7.55
C TYR A 26 7.88 -1.77 7.57
N LYS A 27 7.63 -3.06 7.32
CA LYS A 27 8.69 -4.08 7.21
C LYS A 27 9.68 -3.79 6.08
N VAL A 28 9.18 -3.39 4.90
CA VAL A 28 10.02 -3.06 3.74
C VAL A 28 10.86 -1.82 4.02
N PHE A 29 10.28 -0.84 4.69
CA PHE A 29 10.95 0.40 5.08
C PHE A 29 12.13 0.14 6.03
N ILE A 30 11.90 -0.59 7.13
CA ILE A 30 12.98 -1.01 8.04
C ILE A 30 14.07 -1.79 7.28
N LYS A 31 13.66 -2.73 6.41
CA LYS A 31 14.61 -3.53 5.63
C LYS A 31 15.41 -2.70 4.62
N ALA A 32 14.83 -1.62 4.10
CA ALA A 32 15.48 -0.72 3.17
C ALA A 32 16.47 0.23 3.86
N ASN A 33 16.22 0.59 5.13
CA ASN A 33 17.02 1.53 5.91
C ASN A 33 17.72 0.85 7.10
N THR A 34 18.65 -0.06 6.83
CA THR A 34 19.47 -0.68 7.89
C THR A 34 20.47 0.27 8.57
N ASP A 35 20.67 1.48 8.02
CA ASP A 35 21.71 2.42 8.48
C ASP A 35 21.31 3.22 9.74
N PHE A 36 20.02 3.31 10.09
CA PHE A 36 19.57 3.96 11.34
C PHE A 36 18.31 3.30 11.93
N ASP A 37 18.16 3.38 13.24
CA ASP A 37 17.03 2.79 13.96
C ASP A 37 15.86 3.77 14.03
N GLU A 38 14.85 3.48 13.23
CA GLU A 38 13.67 4.32 13.02
C GLU A 38 12.80 4.41 14.29
N GLU A 39 12.71 3.31 15.04
CA GLU A 39 11.93 3.24 16.28
C GLU A 39 12.60 4.04 17.40
N LEU A 40 13.93 3.99 17.48
CA LEU A 40 14.69 4.80 18.43
C LEU A 40 14.59 6.29 18.09
N GLU A 41 14.70 6.69 16.82
CA GLU A 41 14.55 8.08 16.40
C GLU A 41 13.14 8.64 16.66
N LEU A 42 12.09 7.84 16.45
CA LEU A 42 10.73 8.19 16.82
C LEU A 42 10.58 8.39 18.33
N LYS A 43 11.14 7.49 19.15
CA LYS A 43 11.14 7.62 20.62
C LYS A 43 11.91 8.83 21.11
N ARG A 44 12.98 9.23 20.42
CA ARG A 44 13.74 10.45 20.69
C ARG A 44 13.01 11.74 20.30
N GLY A 45 11.83 11.63 19.67
CA GLY A 45 11.05 12.77 19.23
C GLY A 45 11.58 13.43 17.96
N ASN A 46 12.32 12.68 17.12
CA ASN A 46 12.79 13.21 15.85
C ASN A 46 11.61 13.45 14.88
N VAL A 47 11.24 14.71 14.74
CA VAL A 47 10.12 15.14 13.90
C VAL A 47 10.33 14.78 12.43
N ALA A 48 11.58 14.79 11.94
CA ALA A 48 11.87 14.46 10.55
C ALA A 48 11.53 12.99 10.24
N VAL A 49 11.92 12.07 11.12
CA VAL A 49 11.58 10.64 11.00
C VAL A 49 10.08 10.42 11.17
N GLY A 50 9.45 11.13 12.11
CA GLY A 50 7.99 11.13 12.26
C GLY A 50 7.24 11.55 10.98
N LEU A 51 7.71 12.61 10.32
CA LEU A 51 7.14 13.08 9.06
C LEU A 51 7.33 12.06 7.93
N LEU A 52 8.52 11.45 7.86
CA LEU A 52 8.85 10.42 6.87
C LEU A 52 7.92 9.20 6.99
N VAL A 53 7.77 8.66 8.20
CA VAL A 53 6.87 7.51 8.48
C VAL A 53 5.42 7.88 8.20
N THR A 54 5.00 9.09 8.57
CA THR A 54 3.64 9.58 8.30
C THR A 54 3.37 9.66 6.79
N ALA A 55 4.28 10.26 6.02
CA ALA A 55 4.16 10.35 4.57
C ALA A 55 4.11 8.97 3.90
N LEU A 56 4.92 8.03 4.39
CA LEU A 56 4.94 6.64 3.93
C LEU A 56 3.61 5.92 4.18
N LEU A 57 3.05 6.07 5.38
CA LEU A 57 1.76 5.47 5.74
C LEU A 57 0.60 6.09 4.95
N LEU A 58 0.60 7.42 4.77
CA LEU A 58 -0.40 8.12 3.96
C LEU A 58 -0.31 7.72 2.47
N GLY A 59 0.89 7.58 1.93
CA GLY A 59 1.10 7.07 0.58
C GLY A 59 0.55 5.64 0.42
N SER A 60 0.83 4.78 1.40
CA SER A 60 0.31 3.41 1.43
C SER A 60 -1.22 3.37 1.47
N ALA A 61 -1.83 4.21 2.31
CA ALA A 61 -3.29 4.30 2.43
C ALA A 61 -3.94 4.69 1.09
N ASN A 62 -3.36 5.64 0.36
CA ASN A 62 -3.85 6.05 -0.96
C ASN A 62 -3.74 4.91 -2.00
N ILE A 63 -2.61 4.20 -2.01
CA ILE A 63 -2.41 3.06 -2.91
C ILE A 63 -3.46 1.96 -2.65
N ILE A 64 -3.73 1.64 -1.39
CA ILE A 64 -4.73 0.64 -0.99
C ILE A 64 -6.13 1.08 -1.42
N GLN A 65 -6.49 2.35 -1.21
CA GLN A 65 -7.78 2.89 -1.63
C GLN A 65 -8.02 2.69 -3.13
N ASN A 66 -7.00 3.00 -3.94
CA ASN A 66 -7.06 2.83 -5.39
C ASN A 66 -7.12 1.34 -5.79
N ALA A 67 -6.43 0.46 -5.08
CA ALA A 67 -6.45 -0.98 -5.34
C ALA A 67 -7.79 -1.64 -4.95
N LEU A 68 -8.43 -1.17 -3.87
CA LEU A 68 -9.68 -1.76 -3.36
C LEU A 68 -10.93 -1.31 -4.13
N THR A 69 -10.92 -0.10 -4.70
CA THR A 69 -12.07 0.48 -5.42
C THR A 69 -12.62 -0.46 -6.52
N PRO A 70 -11.82 -0.90 -7.51
CA PRO A 70 -12.28 -1.79 -8.58
C PRO A 70 -12.73 -3.17 -8.09
N LEU A 71 -12.16 -3.70 -7.01
CA LEU A 71 -12.64 -4.95 -6.40
C LEU A 71 -14.08 -4.81 -5.92
N THR A 72 -14.40 -3.66 -5.34
CA THR A 72 -15.74 -3.42 -4.79
C THR A 72 -16.77 -3.27 -5.90
N HIS A 73 -16.40 -2.70 -7.04
CA HIS A 73 -17.22 -2.66 -8.24
C HIS A 73 -17.44 -4.05 -8.85
N LEU A 74 -16.40 -4.91 -8.89
CA LEU A 74 -16.50 -6.28 -9.40
C LEU A 74 -17.37 -7.18 -8.50
N LEU A 75 -17.27 -7.03 -7.18
CA LEU A 75 -18.14 -7.72 -6.22
C LEU A 75 -19.61 -7.34 -6.41
N LEU A 76 -19.90 -6.05 -6.56
CA LEU A 76 -21.26 -5.55 -6.83
C LEU A 76 -21.80 -6.05 -8.17
N PHE A 77 -20.99 -5.97 -9.23
CA PHE A 77 -21.36 -6.43 -10.57
C PHE A 77 -21.65 -7.95 -10.59
N SER A 78 -20.86 -8.75 -9.86
CA SER A 78 -21.04 -10.21 -9.79
C SER A 78 -22.37 -10.64 -9.15
N LEU A 79 -22.97 -9.77 -8.33
CA LEU A 79 -24.21 -10.03 -7.59
C LEU A 79 -25.44 -9.38 -8.23
N GLN A 80 -25.26 -8.34 -9.06
CA GLN A 80 -26.36 -7.68 -9.79
C GLN A 80 -26.59 -8.23 -11.20
N SER A 81 -25.63 -8.99 -11.76
CA SER A 81 -25.77 -9.58 -13.10
C SER A 81 -26.70 -10.80 -13.10
N GLU A 82 -28.01 -10.58 -13.25
CA GLU A 82 -28.93 -11.58 -13.81
C GLU A 82 -28.94 -11.45 -15.34
N GLY A 83 -28.23 -12.33 -16.04
CA GLY A 83 -28.55 -12.69 -17.43
C GLY A 83 -27.80 -12.04 -18.60
N ALA A 84 -26.89 -11.07 -18.44
CA ALA A 84 -26.21 -10.45 -19.61
C ALA A 84 -24.70 -10.14 -19.41
N GLY A 85 -24.07 -10.68 -18.37
CA GLY A 85 -22.65 -10.44 -18.07
C GLY A 85 -21.72 -11.59 -18.51
N PRO A 86 -20.40 -11.33 -18.62
CA PRO A 86 -19.40 -12.39 -18.77
C PRO A 86 -19.55 -13.42 -17.64
N SER A 87 -19.30 -14.71 -17.95
CA SER A 87 -19.49 -15.81 -17.00
C SER A 87 -18.82 -15.52 -15.66
N ARG A 88 -19.42 -15.98 -14.55
CA ARG A 88 -18.90 -15.79 -13.18
C ARG A 88 -17.40 -16.09 -13.05
N GLY A 89 -16.90 -17.08 -13.80
CA GLY A 89 -15.48 -17.40 -13.87
C GLY A 89 -14.60 -16.31 -14.50
N LYS A 90 -15.06 -15.66 -15.58
CA LYS A 90 -14.32 -14.54 -16.21
C LYS A 90 -14.26 -13.32 -15.30
N LEU A 91 -15.33 -13.05 -14.53
CA LEU A 91 -15.33 -11.97 -13.54
C LEU A 91 -14.34 -12.22 -12.41
N ALA A 92 -14.29 -13.44 -11.89
CA ALA A 92 -13.30 -13.83 -10.88
C ALA A 92 -11.88 -13.68 -11.43
N LEU A 93 -11.64 -14.07 -12.69
CA LEU A 93 -10.36 -13.89 -13.35
C LEU A 93 -9.96 -12.42 -13.48
N TYR A 94 -10.87 -11.55 -13.92
CA TYR A 94 -10.60 -10.11 -14.01
C TYR A 94 -10.34 -9.48 -12.65
N ALA A 95 -11.06 -9.90 -11.60
CA ALA A 95 -10.80 -9.45 -10.23
C ALA A 95 -9.42 -9.87 -9.74
N ALA A 96 -9.05 -11.14 -9.96
CA ALA A 96 -7.74 -11.66 -9.59
C ALA A 96 -6.62 -10.96 -10.37
N ALA A 97 -6.79 -10.76 -11.69
CA ALA A 97 -5.83 -10.08 -12.55
C ALA A 97 -5.66 -8.61 -12.16
N HIS A 98 -6.75 -7.91 -11.83
CA HIS A 98 -6.68 -6.52 -11.40
C HIS A 98 -6.02 -6.39 -10.03
N LEU A 99 -6.34 -7.26 -9.08
CA LEU A 99 -5.73 -7.27 -7.74
C LEU A 99 -4.23 -7.48 -7.83
N SER A 100 -3.80 -8.47 -8.63
CA SER A 100 -2.40 -8.77 -8.84
C SER A 100 -1.67 -7.64 -9.56
N MET A 101 -2.28 -7.04 -10.58
CA MET A 101 -1.72 -5.88 -11.28
C MET A 101 -1.56 -4.66 -10.36
N ALA A 102 -2.59 -4.35 -9.56
CA ALA A 102 -2.54 -3.24 -8.60
C ALA A 102 -1.48 -3.47 -7.53
N PHE A 103 -1.35 -4.70 -7.04
CA PHE A 103 -0.30 -5.07 -6.08
C PHE A 103 1.10 -4.92 -6.68
N LEU A 104 1.32 -5.38 -7.92
CA LEU A 104 2.59 -5.22 -8.62
C LEU A 104 2.93 -3.74 -8.83
N MET A 105 1.96 -2.93 -9.27
CA MET A 105 2.14 -1.49 -9.44
C MET A 105 2.53 -0.80 -8.13
N ALA A 106 1.88 -1.17 -7.02
CA ALA A 106 2.19 -0.64 -5.69
C ALA A 106 3.64 -0.93 -5.28
N VAL A 107 4.06 -2.19 -5.40
CA VAL A 107 5.43 -2.62 -5.07
C VAL A 107 6.47 -1.93 -5.96
N VAL A 108 6.19 -1.84 -7.26
CA VAL A 108 7.08 -1.17 -8.23
C VAL A 108 7.18 0.33 -7.91
N ALA A 109 6.06 1.00 -7.65
CA ALA A 109 6.04 2.42 -7.32
C ALA A 109 6.81 2.72 -6.03
N MET A 110 6.63 1.92 -4.98
CA MET A 110 7.40 2.06 -3.74
C MET A 110 8.89 1.80 -3.96
N SER A 111 9.23 0.72 -4.67
CA SER A 111 10.63 0.38 -4.97
C SER A 111 11.31 1.46 -5.80
N PHE A 112 10.59 2.04 -6.76
CA PHE A 112 11.07 3.12 -7.60
C PHE A 112 11.25 4.41 -6.79
N SER A 113 10.26 4.79 -5.99
CA SER A 113 10.33 5.98 -5.12
C SER A 113 11.53 5.90 -4.17
N LEU A 114 11.71 4.78 -3.47
CA LEU A 114 12.86 4.57 -2.58
C LEU A 114 14.20 4.61 -3.34
N ARG A 115 14.27 4.02 -4.54
CA ARG A 115 15.48 4.04 -5.37
C ARG A 115 15.81 5.44 -5.89
N VAL A 116 14.80 6.22 -6.27
CA VAL A 116 14.97 7.62 -6.69
C VAL A 116 15.36 8.49 -5.50
N PHE A 117 14.66 8.37 -4.38
CA PHE A 117 14.96 9.10 -3.16
C PHE A 117 16.39 8.80 -2.69
N GLY A 118 16.77 7.53 -2.58
CA GLY A 118 18.13 7.12 -2.26
C GLY A 118 19.15 7.64 -3.25
N ARG A 119 18.86 7.67 -4.56
CA ARG A 119 19.75 8.29 -5.56
C ARG A 119 19.92 9.79 -5.34
N LEU A 120 18.86 10.51 -4.98
CA LEU A 120 18.87 11.95 -4.76
C LEU A 120 19.60 12.31 -3.46
N THR A 121 19.40 11.56 -2.38
CA THR A 121 19.99 11.83 -1.07
C THR A 121 21.42 11.31 -0.93
N ARG A 122 21.84 10.31 -1.72
CA ARG A 122 23.21 9.78 -1.72
C ARG A 122 24.28 10.79 -2.12
N SER A 123 23.89 11.87 -2.82
CA SER A 123 24.82 12.96 -3.13
C SER A 123 25.08 13.89 -1.95
N TYR A 124 24.18 13.95 -0.97
CA TYR A 124 24.25 14.85 0.19
C TYR A 124 24.65 14.13 1.48
N MET A 125 24.40 12.83 1.61
CA MET A 125 24.79 12.02 2.76
C MET A 125 26.19 11.40 2.56
N LYS A 126 27.25 12.20 2.70
CA LYS A 126 28.59 11.65 2.99
C LYS A 126 28.68 11.40 4.48
N ALA A 127 28.47 10.15 4.89
CA ALA A 127 28.72 9.72 6.26
C ALA A 127 30.15 10.13 6.69
N GLY A 128 30.25 10.91 7.77
CA GLY A 128 31.53 11.22 8.43
C GLY A 128 32.21 12.55 8.07
N LYS A 129 31.61 13.45 7.28
CA LYS A 129 32.20 14.79 6.99
C LYS A 129 31.59 15.99 7.70
N GLU A 130 30.58 15.77 8.55
CA GLU A 130 29.99 16.85 9.36
C GLU A 130 30.65 16.97 10.74
N LEU A 131 31.64 16.13 11.03
CA LEU A 131 32.40 16.09 12.28
C LEU A 131 33.90 16.38 12.08
N GLU A 132 34.32 16.83 10.89
CA GLU A 132 35.68 17.33 10.59
C GLU A 132 35.68 18.84 10.33
#